data_AF-A0A8T0DL70-F1
#
_entry.id   AF-A0A8T0DL70-F1
#
_cell.length_a   1.000
_cell.length_b   1.000
_cell.length_c   1.000
_cell.angle_alpha   90.00
_cell.angle_beta   90.00
_cell.angle_gamma   90.00
#
_symmetry.space_group_name_H-M   'P 1'
#
loop_
_entity.id
_entity.type
_entity.pdbx_description
1 polymer ?
#
loop_
_entity_poly.entity_id
_entity_poly.type
_entity_poly.pdbx_seq_one_letter_code
_entity_poly.pdbx_strand_id
1 'polypeptide(L)'
;MLRLLLNKIFQTLNKTRLSFRGDIKNLEEQLHQIRSAAVSGSNLNVLTLASLQLVHSFNLDTELSAYCLQLESPVSIDHVLVQCDCPIDLLDQDDGTAIRSDTQLNFEDRNAVLTTFRCQANTTHLTLYLRTVEGHFGVLRVYVAPRSDGPIACKQLEFPIRPLSLHRRTHTFLEDCERPLNRLTLSGRFSLAEMHQWVQVCLPETPDKPPIVTEETTGVQGTMETVDEEHVRLIYESTFIGSKLECCYKKQQATFRSDNISTIAIVKDVLTKEATKRKIVLSLDIGNLSSSTHASQWFISLHVNFKLHFVSL
;
A
#
# COMPACT_ATOMS: atom_id res chain seq x y z
N MET A 1 -53.83 0.75 29.20
CA MET A 1 -53.12 1.82 28.46
C MET A 1 -52.05 1.27 27.52
N LEU A 2 -51.13 0.40 27.97
CA LEU A 2 -50.07 -0.20 27.13
C LEU A 2 -50.57 -0.97 25.88
N ARG A 3 -51.63 -1.77 26.03
CA ARG A 3 -52.24 -2.55 24.92
C ARG A 3 -52.78 -1.66 23.78
N LEU A 4 -53.33 -0.49 24.11
CA LEU A 4 -53.85 0.47 23.14
C LEU A 4 -52.72 1.18 22.37
N LEU A 5 -51.60 1.46 23.04
CA LEU A 5 -50.40 2.02 22.41
C LEU A 5 -49.74 1.01 21.46
N LEU A 6 -49.59 -0.26 21.87
CA LEU A 6 -49.07 -1.34 21.03
C LEU A 6 -49.93 -1.55 19.77
N ASN A 7 -51.25 -1.53 19.90
CA ASN A 7 -52.15 -1.66 18.75
C ASN A 7 -52.03 -0.46 17.79
N LYS A 8 -51.88 0.76 18.30
CA LYS A 8 -51.63 1.94 17.46
C LYS A 8 -50.29 1.84 16.72
N ILE A 9 -49.21 1.43 17.39
CA ILE A 9 -47.89 1.24 16.76
C ILE A 9 -47.97 0.17 15.66
N PHE A 10 -48.62 -0.97 15.94
CA PHE A 10 -48.78 -2.05 14.97
C PHE A 10 -49.61 -1.64 13.74
N GLN A 11 -50.69 -0.87 13.93
CA GLN A 11 -51.48 -0.33 12.82
C GLN A 11 -50.67 0.66 11.97
N THR A 12 -49.90 1.56 12.60
CA THR A 12 -49.03 2.51 11.88
C THR A 12 -47.95 1.78 11.09
N LEU A 13 -47.28 0.78 11.68
CA LEU A 13 -46.27 -0.03 11.00
C LEU A 13 -46.84 -0.80 9.81
N ASN A 14 -48.05 -1.38 9.94
CA ASN A 14 -48.67 -2.06 8.82
C ASN A 14 -49.08 -1.10 7.70
N LYS A 15 -49.57 0.09 8.05
CA LYS A 15 -49.92 1.12 7.07
C LYS A 15 -48.67 1.60 6.30
N THR A 16 -47.56 1.87 6.99
CA THR A 16 -46.32 2.27 6.32
C THR A 16 -45.75 1.15 5.46
N ARG A 17 -45.75 -0.10 5.95
CA ARG A 17 -45.32 -1.28 5.18
C ARG A 17 -46.13 -1.47 3.89
N LEU A 18 -47.45 -1.28 3.95
CA LEU A 18 -48.32 -1.40 2.78
C LEU A 18 -48.08 -0.27 1.76
N SER A 19 -47.89 0.97 2.24
CA SER A 19 -47.51 2.10 1.39
C SER A 19 -46.21 1.82 0.66
N PHE A 20 -45.14 1.47 1.38
CA PHE A 20 -43.84 1.19 0.79
C PHE A 20 -43.89 0.04 -0.22
N ARG A 21 -44.72 -0.99 0.02
CA ARG A 21 -44.93 -2.07 -0.96
C ARG A 21 -45.61 -1.58 -2.24
N GLY A 22 -46.54 -0.63 -2.14
CA GLY A 22 -47.15 0.01 -3.30
C GLY A 22 -46.12 0.82 -4.09
N ASP A 23 -45.32 1.61 -3.37
CA ASP A 23 -44.27 2.45 -3.96
C ASP A 23 -43.19 1.60 -4.67
N ILE A 24 -42.75 0.49 -4.05
CA ILE A 24 -41.80 -0.46 -4.65
C ILE A 24 -42.34 -1.01 -5.96
N LYS A 25 -43.60 -1.48 -6.00
CA LYS A 25 -44.19 -2.03 -7.22
C LYS A 25 -44.27 -1.00 -8.34
N ASN A 26 -44.69 0.23 -8.02
CA ASN A 26 -44.76 1.30 -9.00
C ASN A 26 -43.36 1.62 -9.56
N LEU A 27 -42.34 1.69 -8.70
CA LEU A 27 -40.95 1.90 -9.12
C LEU A 27 -40.40 0.74 -9.95
N GLU A 28 -40.73 -0.51 -9.60
CA GLU A 28 -40.37 -1.71 -10.38
C GLU A 28 -41.00 -1.68 -11.78
N GLU A 29 -42.28 -1.32 -11.89
CA GLU A 29 -42.98 -1.18 -13.17
C GLU A 29 -42.37 -0.07 -14.03
N GLN A 30 -42.06 1.09 -13.43
CA GLN A 30 -41.37 2.19 -14.12
C GLN A 30 -39.98 1.78 -14.61
N LEU A 31 -39.19 1.09 -13.78
CA LEU A 31 -37.87 0.59 -14.16
C LEU A 31 -37.95 -0.41 -15.31
N HIS A 32 -38.94 -1.33 -15.27
CA HIS A 32 -39.15 -2.30 -16.34
C HIS A 32 -39.51 -1.62 -17.67
N GLN A 33 -40.38 -0.60 -17.65
CA GLN A 33 -40.73 0.19 -18.83
C GLN A 33 -39.53 0.95 -19.41
N ILE A 34 -38.70 1.56 -18.56
CA ILE A 34 -37.50 2.29 -19.00
C ILE A 34 -36.48 1.33 -19.61
N ARG A 35 -36.27 0.16 -18.99
CA ARG A 35 -35.34 -0.86 -19.51
C ARG A 35 -35.80 -1.43 -20.85
N SER A 36 -37.08 -1.74 -21.02
CA SER A 36 -37.60 -2.26 -22.29
C SER A 36 -37.51 -1.22 -23.41
N ALA A 37 -37.73 0.06 -23.10
CA ALA A 37 -37.54 1.17 -24.03
C ALA A 37 -36.07 1.35 -24.44
N ALA A 38 -35.13 1.23 -23.49
CA ALA A 38 -33.70 1.31 -23.77
C ALA A 38 -33.18 0.16 -24.66
N VAL A 39 -33.75 -1.04 -24.53
CA VAL A 39 -33.39 -2.21 -25.36
C VAL A 39 -34.04 -2.14 -26.75
N SER A 40 -35.22 -1.52 -26.88
CA SER A 40 -35.96 -1.44 -28.15
C SER A 40 -35.56 -0.24 -29.03
N GLY A 41 -34.86 0.74 -28.46
CA GLY A 41 -34.38 1.94 -29.16
C GLY A 41 -33.18 1.65 -30.07
N SER A 42 -33.42 1.60 -31.38
CA SER A 42 -32.45 1.43 -32.46
C SER A 42 -31.51 2.65 -32.67
N ASN A 43 -31.02 3.28 -31.60
CA ASN A 43 -29.93 4.25 -31.65
C ASN A 43 -28.76 3.70 -30.84
N LEU A 44 -28.05 2.74 -31.43
CA LEU A 44 -26.70 2.36 -31.00
C LEU A 44 -25.87 3.64 -30.93
N ASN A 45 -25.29 3.93 -29.76
CA ASN A 45 -23.88 4.34 -29.64
C ASN A 45 -23.48 4.77 -28.22
N VAL A 46 -24.41 4.92 -27.27
CA VAL A 46 -24.03 5.32 -25.90
C VAL A 46 -24.79 4.51 -24.85
N LEU A 47 -24.07 3.59 -24.20
CA LEU A 47 -24.53 2.95 -22.96
C LEU A 47 -24.19 3.89 -21.80
N THR A 48 -25.22 4.49 -21.20
CA THR A 48 -25.05 5.33 -20.00
C THR A 48 -24.98 4.42 -18.78
N LEU A 49 -23.78 4.19 -18.26
CA LEU A 49 -23.59 3.41 -17.03
C LEU A 49 -23.71 4.31 -15.80
N ALA A 50 -24.35 3.82 -14.76
CA ALA A 50 -24.39 4.50 -13.47
C ALA A 50 -22.99 4.49 -12.84
N SER A 51 -22.42 5.66 -12.57
CA SER A 51 -21.13 5.77 -11.91
C SER A 51 -21.26 5.38 -10.43
N LEU A 52 -20.46 4.39 -10.01
CA LEU A 52 -20.39 3.98 -8.61
C LEU A 52 -19.60 5.02 -7.80
N GLN A 53 -20.28 5.73 -6.91
CA GLN A 53 -19.60 6.50 -5.87
C GLN A 53 -19.08 5.54 -4.81
N LEU A 54 -17.77 5.55 -4.60
CA LEU A 54 -17.08 4.63 -3.69
C LEU A 54 -16.05 5.44 -2.93
N VAL A 55 -16.17 5.42 -1.61
CA VAL A 55 -15.19 5.95 -0.67
C VAL A 55 -14.29 4.79 -0.25
N HIS A 56 -12.99 5.03 -0.18
CA HIS A 56 -12.03 4.01 0.23
C HIS A 56 -10.95 4.60 1.12
N SER A 57 -10.44 3.77 2.03
CA SER A 57 -9.24 4.05 2.81
C SER A 57 -8.27 2.87 2.67
N PHE A 58 -6.97 3.16 2.57
CA PHE A 58 -5.93 2.14 2.48
C PHE A 58 -4.78 2.52 3.39
N ASN A 59 -4.78 1.96 4.59
CA ASN A 59 -3.88 2.36 5.66
C ASN A 59 -3.12 1.15 6.22
N LEU A 60 -1.88 1.38 6.66
CA LEU A 60 -1.11 0.36 7.36
C LEU A 60 -1.54 0.32 8.83
N ASP A 61 -2.07 -0.82 9.27
CA ASP A 61 -2.39 -1.08 10.66
C ASP A 61 -1.13 -1.55 11.40
N THR A 62 -0.73 -0.79 12.42
CA THR A 62 0.47 -1.08 13.21
C THR A 62 0.30 -2.27 14.14
N GLU A 63 -0.92 -2.56 14.59
CA GLU A 63 -1.15 -3.65 15.56
C GLU A 63 -1.12 -5.01 14.85
N LEU A 64 -1.75 -5.10 13.68
CA LEU A 64 -1.83 -6.33 12.90
C LEU A 64 -0.66 -6.53 11.92
N SER A 65 0.18 -5.49 11.75
CA SER A 65 1.23 -5.45 10.72
C SER A 65 0.70 -5.84 9.34
N ALA A 66 -0.45 -5.27 8.99
CA ALA A 66 -1.19 -5.56 7.77
C ALA A 66 -1.84 -4.28 7.25
N TYR A 67 -2.06 -4.19 5.95
CA TYR A 67 -2.85 -3.13 5.38
C TYR A 67 -4.33 -3.40 5.56
N CYS A 68 -5.06 -2.37 5.96
CA CYS A 68 -6.50 -2.35 6.05
C CYS A 68 -7.06 -1.53 4.87
N LEU A 69 -7.76 -2.22 3.98
CA LEU A 69 -8.54 -1.61 2.90
C LEU A 69 -10.00 -1.55 3.34
N GLN A 70 -10.54 -0.35 3.51
CA GLN A 70 -11.97 -0.15 3.79
C GLN A 70 -12.64 0.40 2.55
N LEU A 71 -13.76 -0.20 2.18
CA LEU A 71 -14.56 0.15 1.02
C LEU A 71 -15.97 0.50 1.50
N GLU A 72 -16.43 1.71 1.18
CA GLU A 72 -17.77 2.17 1.52
C GLU A 72 -18.50 2.65 0.27
N SER A 73 -19.66 2.04 0.05
CA SER A 73 -20.52 2.31 -1.11
C SER A 73 -21.96 2.61 -0.64
N PRO A 74 -22.64 3.62 -1.23
CA PRO A 74 -24.04 3.91 -0.93
C PRO A 74 -24.99 2.81 -1.45
N VAL A 75 -24.53 2.00 -2.40
CA VAL A 75 -25.24 0.82 -2.93
C VAL A 75 -24.55 -0.43 -2.41
N SER A 76 -25.32 -1.48 -2.10
CA SER A 76 -24.75 -2.76 -1.68
C SER A 76 -23.76 -3.30 -2.71
N ILE A 77 -22.60 -3.75 -2.24
CA ILE A 77 -21.55 -4.38 -3.03
C ILE A 77 -21.96 -5.84 -3.29
N ASP A 78 -21.84 -6.30 -4.53
CA ASP A 78 -22.08 -7.71 -4.87
C ASP A 78 -20.80 -8.53 -4.75
N HIS A 79 -19.75 -8.07 -5.43
CA HIS A 79 -18.45 -8.71 -5.36
C HIS A 79 -17.30 -7.71 -5.52
N VAL A 80 -16.15 -8.08 -4.97
CA VAL A 80 -14.89 -7.35 -5.07
C VAL A 80 -13.84 -8.30 -5.60
N LEU A 81 -13.20 -7.94 -6.72
CA LEU A 81 -12.02 -8.66 -7.20
C LEU A 81 -10.76 -7.95 -6.73
N VAL A 82 -9.83 -8.73 -6.20
CA VAL A 82 -8.50 -8.31 -5.80
C VAL A 82 -7.51 -8.96 -6.74
N GLN A 83 -6.74 -8.14 -7.45
CA GLN A 83 -5.68 -8.55 -8.36
C GLN A 83 -4.38 -7.89 -7.92
N CYS A 84 -3.29 -8.64 -7.85
CA CYS A 84 -2.00 -8.08 -7.47
C CYS A 84 -0.85 -8.65 -8.30
N ASP A 85 0.10 -7.78 -8.66
CA ASP A 85 1.29 -8.13 -9.43
C ASP A 85 2.44 -8.68 -8.52
N CYS A 86 2.28 -8.61 -7.20
CA CYS A 86 3.25 -9.11 -6.22
C CYS A 86 2.58 -10.02 -5.18
N PRO A 87 3.32 -10.95 -4.56
CA PRO A 87 2.75 -11.86 -3.57
C PRO A 87 2.23 -11.08 -2.36
N ILE A 88 0.96 -11.29 -2.04
CA ILE A 88 0.29 -10.76 -0.86
C ILE A 88 -0.48 -11.89 -0.17
N ASP A 89 -0.61 -11.78 1.14
CA ASP A 89 -1.37 -12.71 1.95
C ASP A 89 -2.66 -12.02 2.41
N LEU A 90 -3.80 -12.44 1.86
CA LEU A 90 -5.10 -11.91 2.25
C LEU A 90 -5.53 -12.60 3.55
N LEU A 91 -5.80 -11.81 4.59
CA LEU A 91 -6.19 -12.33 5.89
C LEU A 91 -7.71 -12.55 5.90
N ASP A 92 -8.14 -13.72 6.36
CA ASP A 92 -9.57 -14.03 6.46
C ASP A 92 -10.19 -13.26 7.64
N GLN A 93 -11.40 -12.71 7.41
CA GLN A 93 -12.21 -12.12 8.46
C GLN A 93 -13.34 -13.08 8.85
N ASP A 94 -13.51 -13.30 10.15
CA ASP A 94 -14.54 -14.20 10.71
C ASP A 94 -15.96 -13.62 10.68
N ASP A 95 -16.14 -12.43 10.11
CA ASP A 95 -17.42 -11.70 10.15
C ASP A 95 -18.49 -12.30 9.21
N GLY A 96 -18.12 -13.28 8.38
CA GLY A 96 -19.04 -13.96 7.45
C GLY A 96 -19.67 -13.06 6.38
N THR A 97 -19.12 -11.85 6.19
CA THR A 97 -19.68 -10.81 5.31
C THR A 97 -19.53 -11.14 3.83
N ALA A 98 -18.42 -11.81 3.47
CA ALA A 98 -18.10 -12.20 2.12
C ALA A 98 -17.48 -13.60 2.06
N ILE A 99 -17.80 -14.35 1.01
CA ILE A 99 -17.12 -15.59 0.67
C ILE A 99 -15.91 -15.24 -0.18
N ARG A 100 -14.73 -15.68 0.26
CA ARG A 100 -13.49 -15.60 -0.50
C ARG A 100 -13.38 -16.79 -1.46
N SER A 101 -12.97 -16.53 -2.69
CA SER A 101 -12.61 -17.54 -3.68
C SER A 101 -11.31 -17.14 -4.35
N ASP A 102 -10.26 -17.93 -4.13
CA ASP A 102 -8.96 -17.74 -4.78
C ASP A 102 -8.96 -18.45 -6.15
N THR A 103 -8.53 -17.72 -7.18
CA THR A 103 -8.42 -18.27 -8.53
C THR A 103 -7.03 -18.87 -8.71
N GLN A 104 -6.96 -20.09 -9.26
CA GLN A 104 -5.69 -20.67 -9.64
C GLN A 104 -5.06 -19.87 -10.78
N LEU A 105 -3.82 -19.45 -10.58
CA LEU A 105 -3.10 -18.59 -11.50
C LEU A 105 -2.35 -19.43 -12.53
N ASN A 106 -2.39 -19.02 -13.79
CA ASN A 106 -1.56 -19.60 -14.83
C ASN A 106 -0.19 -18.88 -14.86
N PHE A 107 0.87 -19.61 -15.19
CA PHE A 107 2.23 -19.04 -15.29
C PHE A 107 2.37 -17.91 -16.33
N GLU A 108 1.45 -17.82 -17.30
CA GLU A 108 1.46 -16.75 -18.30
C GLU A 108 0.86 -15.44 -17.80
N ASP A 109 0.00 -15.49 -16.77
CA ASP A 109 -0.62 -14.32 -16.19
C ASP A 109 0.39 -13.63 -15.25
N ARG A 110 0.65 -12.33 -15.46
CA ARG A 110 1.52 -11.51 -14.58
C ARG A 110 0.95 -11.27 -13.17
N ASN A 111 -0.10 -12.01 -12.81
CA ASN A 111 -0.83 -11.87 -11.56
C ASN A 111 -0.21 -12.82 -10.54
N ALA A 112 0.22 -12.30 -9.41
CA ALA A 112 0.67 -13.10 -8.27
C ALA A 112 -0.50 -13.50 -7.35
N VAL A 113 -1.57 -12.70 -7.33
CA VAL A 113 -2.80 -12.97 -6.57
C VAL A 113 -4.01 -12.57 -7.40
N LEU A 114 -5.01 -13.44 -7.45
CA LEU A 114 -6.34 -13.14 -8.00
C LEU A 114 -7.40 -13.79 -7.12
N THR A 115 -8.19 -12.95 -6.47
CA THR A 115 -9.15 -13.40 -5.45
C THR A 115 -10.44 -12.63 -5.62
N THR A 116 -11.57 -13.34 -5.53
CA THR A 116 -12.90 -12.75 -5.59
C THR A 116 -13.58 -12.88 -4.24
N PHE A 117 -14.01 -11.76 -3.68
CA PHE A 117 -14.85 -11.69 -2.49
C PHE A 117 -16.29 -11.47 -2.93
N ARG A 118 -17.17 -12.43 -2.69
CA ARG A 118 -18.60 -12.31 -2.96
C ARG A 118 -19.37 -11.99 -1.68
N CYS A 119 -19.98 -10.83 -1.60
CA CYS A 119 -20.77 -10.41 -0.45
C CYS A 119 -22.09 -11.20 -0.40
N GLN A 120 -22.38 -11.84 0.74
CA GLN A 120 -23.60 -12.64 0.90
C GLN A 120 -24.83 -11.77 1.23
N ALA A 121 -24.63 -10.68 1.97
CA ALA A 121 -25.67 -9.77 2.41
C ALA A 121 -25.71 -8.47 1.60
N ASN A 122 -26.64 -7.57 1.95
CA ASN A 122 -26.64 -6.18 1.47
C ASN A 122 -25.53 -5.39 2.16
N THR A 123 -24.29 -5.72 1.81
CA THR A 123 -23.08 -5.16 2.41
C THR A 123 -22.71 -3.85 1.72
N THR A 124 -22.81 -2.73 2.43
CA THR A 124 -22.38 -1.40 1.94
C THR A 124 -20.94 -1.07 2.33
N HIS A 125 -20.46 -1.68 3.41
CA HIS A 125 -19.11 -1.53 3.93
C HIS A 125 -18.38 -2.87 3.92
N LEU A 126 -17.21 -2.93 3.28
CA LEU A 126 -16.35 -4.10 3.27
C LEU A 126 -14.96 -3.69 3.75
N THR A 127 -14.42 -4.43 4.72
CA THR A 127 -13.03 -4.31 5.13
C THR A 127 -12.28 -5.52 4.58
N LEU A 128 -11.03 -5.31 4.16
CA LEU A 128 -10.12 -6.36 3.73
C LEU A 128 -8.77 -6.12 4.38
N TYR A 129 -8.23 -7.15 5.02
CA TYR A 129 -6.89 -7.10 5.57
C TYR A 129 -5.93 -7.87 4.66
N LEU A 130 -4.79 -7.26 4.35
CA LEU A 130 -3.77 -7.90 3.52
C LEU A 130 -2.38 -7.64 4.08
N ARG A 131 -1.58 -8.69 4.17
CA ARG A 131 -0.19 -8.66 4.59
C ARG A 131 0.70 -8.70 3.36
N THR A 132 1.69 -7.83 3.34
CA THR A 132 2.68 -7.75 2.25
C THR A 132 3.98 -8.41 2.69
N VAL A 133 4.79 -8.85 1.72
CA VAL A 133 6.11 -9.42 1.97
C VAL A 133 7.18 -8.39 1.58
N GLU A 134 8.02 -8.00 2.53
CA GLU A 134 9.11 -7.06 2.26
C GLU A 134 10.04 -7.56 1.14
N GLY A 135 10.49 -6.64 0.30
CA GLY A 135 11.33 -6.92 -0.87
C GLY A 135 10.54 -7.17 -2.15
N HIS A 136 9.25 -7.52 -2.05
CA HIS A 136 8.36 -7.58 -3.20
C HIS A 136 7.61 -6.26 -3.35
N PHE A 137 7.39 -5.84 -4.60
CA PHE A 137 6.70 -4.60 -4.91
C PHE A 137 5.89 -4.75 -6.20
N GLY A 138 4.81 -3.99 -6.31
CA GLY A 138 3.86 -4.13 -7.40
C GLY A 138 2.67 -3.19 -7.24
N VAL A 139 1.61 -3.47 -7.99
CA VAL A 139 0.35 -2.73 -7.90
C VAL A 139 -0.75 -3.68 -7.47
N LEU A 140 -1.50 -3.26 -6.46
CA LEU A 140 -2.75 -3.88 -6.03
C LEU A 140 -3.90 -3.19 -6.77
N ARG A 141 -4.67 -3.96 -7.54
CA ARG A 141 -5.89 -3.48 -8.21
C ARG A 141 -7.10 -4.12 -7.55
N VAL A 142 -8.07 -3.28 -7.21
CA VAL A 142 -9.31 -3.70 -6.57
C VAL A 142 -10.48 -3.25 -7.43
N TYR A 143 -11.28 -4.21 -7.88
CA TYR A 143 -12.44 -3.97 -8.73
C TYR A 143 -13.69 -4.17 -7.89
N VAL A 144 -14.48 -3.12 -7.71
CA VAL A 144 -15.70 -3.16 -6.90
C VAL A 144 -16.91 -3.12 -7.83
N ALA A 145 -17.77 -4.14 -7.72
CA ALA A 145 -19.01 -4.24 -8.46
C ALA A 145 -20.22 -4.09 -7.53
N PRO A 146 -21.13 -3.13 -7.79
CA PRO A 146 -22.36 -3.00 -7.03
C PRO A 146 -23.35 -4.11 -7.40
N ARG A 147 -24.22 -4.44 -6.45
CA ARG A 147 -25.42 -5.25 -6.68
C ARG A 147 -26.40 -4.42 -7.51
N SER A 148 -26.72 -4.88 -8.71
CA SER A 148 -27.72 -4.25 -9.56
C SER A 148 -28.38 -5.29 -10.46
N ASP A 149 -29.66 -5.09 -10.78
CA ASP A 149 -30.41 -5.94 -11.70
C ASP A 149 -30.23 -5.52 -13.18
N GLY A 150 -29.28 -4.64 -13.49
CA GLY A 150 -29.06 -4.06 -14.82
C GLY A 150 -27.57 -4.05 -15.23
N PRO A 151 -27.18 -3.29 -16.27
CA PRO A 151 -25.78 -3.18 -16.66
C PRO A 151 -24.96 -2.51 -15.55
N ILE A 152 -23.90 -3.18 -15.12
CA ILE A 152 -23.05 -2.77 -14.00
C ILE A 152 -21.79 -2.11 -14.55
N ALA A 153 -21.42 -0.95 -13.99
CA ALA A 153 -20.06 -0.44 -14.08
C ALA A 153 -19.27 -0.86 -12.85
N CYS A 154 -18.10 -1.47 -13.09
CA CYS A 154 -17.14 -1.78 -12.05
C CYS A 154 -16.22 -0.58 -11.84
N LYS A 155 -15.90 -0.25 -10.59
CA LYS A 155 -14.89 0.75 -10.29
C LYS A 155 -13.57 0.08 -9.95
N GLN A 156 -12.51 0.50 -10.63
CA GLN A 156 -11.14 0.05 -10.36
C GLN A 156 -10.43 1.04 -9.44
N LEU A 157 -9.81 0.52 -8.39
CA LEU A 157 -8.89 1.22 -7.49
C LEU A 157 -7.50 0.65 -7.68
N GLU A 158 -6.46 1.49 -7.63
CA GLU A 158 -5.07 1.05 -7.75
C GLU A 158 -4.25 1.58 -6.57
N PHE A 159 -3.53 0.69 -5.90
CA PHE A 159 -2.67 1.01 -4.76
C PHE A 159 -1.24 0.48 -5.02
N PRO A 160 -0.21 1.34 -4.97
CA PRO A 160 1.17 0.88 -5.13
C PRO A 160 1.68 0.22 -3.85
N ILE A 161 2.15 -1.02 -3.95
CA ILE A 161 2.85 -1.72 -2.88
C ILE A 161 4.34 -1.43 -3.00
N ARG A 162 4.88 -0.76 -1.98
CA ARG A 162 6.29 -0.35 -1.90
C ARG A 162 7.18 -1.53 -1.47
N PRO A 163 8.47 -1.59 -1.88
CA PRO A 163 9.40 -2.64 -1.45
C PRO A 163 9.53 -2.79 0.07
N LEU A 164 9.53 -1.66 0.78
CA LEU A 164 9.51 -1.60 2.25
C LEU A 164 8.13 -1.15 2.74
N SER A 165 7.09 -1.83 2.28
CA SER A 165 5.69 -1.52 2.59
C SER A 165 5.35 -1.54 4.08
N LEU A 166 5.97 -2.41 4.87
CA LEU A 166 5.71 -2.53 6.31
C LEU A 166 6.47 -1.51 7.17
N HIS A 167 7.14 -0.53 6.55
CA HIS A 167 7.79 0.56 7.28
C HIS A 167 6.83 1.73 7.46
N ARG A 168 6.83 2.33 8.65
CA ARG A 168 6.10 3.55 8.96
C ARG A 168 7.06 4.68 9.28
N ARG A 169 6.74 5.91 8.86
CA ARG A 169 7.59 7.06 9.17
C ARG A 169 7.51 7.41 10.65
N THR A 170 8.67 7.60 11.28
CA THR A 170 8.79 8.00 12.68
C THR A 170 9.71 9.21 12.82
N HIS A 171 9.59 9.94 13.94
CA HIS A 171 10.38 11.15 14.20
C HIS A 171 11.52 10.93 15.19
N THR A 172 11.53 9.81 15.90
CA THR A 172 12.47 9.51 16.99
C THR A 172 13.36 8.33 16.62
N PHE A 173 14.61 8.64 16.28
CA PHE A 173 15.68 7.65 16.34
C PHE A 173 16.09 7.56 17.81
N LEU A 174 15.74 6.46 18.48
CA LEU A 174 16.20 6.24 19.84
C LEU A 174 17.68 5.86 19.72
N GLU A 175 18.55 6.84 19.99
CA GLU A 175 20.01 6.65 20.02
C GLU A 175 20.45 5.66 21.12
N ASP A 176 19.54 5.30 22.03
CA ASP A 176 19.75 4.34 23.13
C ASP A 176 19.84 2.86 22.69
N CYS A 177 19.79 2.57 21.40
CA CYS A 177 19.95 1.21 20.91
C CYS A 177 21.44 0.86 20.76
N GLU A 178 22.00 0.14 21.74
CA GLU A 178 23.25 -0.67 21.62
C GLU A 178 23.17 -1.74 20.50
N ARG A 179 22.21 -1.64 19.58
CA ARG A 179 21.99 -2.59 18.50
C ARG A 179 23.03 -2.36 17.41
N PRO A 180 23.66 -3.41 16.88
CA PRO A 180 24.58 -3.28 15.76
C PRO A 180 23.82 -2.73 14.55
N LEU A 181 24.29 -1.60 14.02
CA LEU A 181 23.67 -0.96 12.86
C LEU A 181 24.46 -1.30 11.60
N ASN A 182 23.78 -1.93 10.65
CA ASN A 182 24.29 -2.11 9.31
C ASN A 182 24.22 -0.76 8.57
N ARG A 183 25.28 -0.39 7.87
CA ARG A 183 25.39 0.86 7.13
C ARG A 183 25.63 0.56 5.65
N LEU A 184 24.81 1.15 4.79
CA LEU A 184 25.00 1.19 3.35
C LEU A 184 25.25 2.64 2.94
N THR A 185 26.43 2.92 2.38
CA THR A 185 26.75 4.23 1.81
C THR A 185 26.81 4.12 0.30
N LEU A 186 26.07 5.01 -0.36
CA LEU A 186 26.00 5.14 -1.81
C LEU A 186 26.61 6.49 -2.20
N SER A 187 27.55 6.46 -3.13
CA SER A 187 28.14 7.66 -3.73
C SER A 187 27.99 7.59 -5.25
N GLY A 188 27.55 8.67 -5.89
CA GLY A 188 27.33 8.67 -7.33
C GLY A 188 26.88 10.01 -7.87
N ARG A 189 26.78 10.12 -9.19
CA ARG A 189 26.36 11.36 -9.88
C ARG A 189 24.84 11.52 -9.90
N PHE A 190 24.22 11.56 -8.72
CA PHE A 190 22.78 11.83 -8.56
C PHE A 190 22.56 13.16 -7.83
N SER A 191 21.47 13.84 -8.19
CA SER A 191 20.97 15.01 -7.45
C SER A 191 20.18 14.59 -6.21
N LEU A 192 19.97 15.54 -5.29
CA LEU A 192 19.16 15.31 -4.08
C LEU A 192 17.72 14.91 -4.44
N ALA A 193 17.12 15.55 -5.45
CA ALA A 193 15.78 15.24 -5.92
C ALA A 193 15.65 13.82 -6.48
N GLU A 194 16.67 13.35 -7.21
CA GLU A 194 16.68 11.99 -7.75
C GLU A 194 16.75 10.93 -6.66
N MET A 195 17.65 11.12 -5.68
CA MET A 195 17.74 10.22 -4.53
C MET A 195 16.43 10.22 -3.73
N HIS A 196 15.84 11.39 -3.50
CA HIS A 196 14.55 11.51 -2.82
C HIS A 196 13.44 10.75 -3.57
N GLN A 197 13.40 10.85 -4.90
CA GLN A 197 12.45 10.09 -5.72
C GLN A 197 12.67 8.59 -5.60
N TRP A 198 13.92 8.11 -5.57
CA TRP A 198 14.20 6.69 -5.38
C TRP A 198 13.77 6.20 -4.00
N VAL A 199 13.98 7.00 -2.96
CA VAL A 199 13.49 6.73 -1.60
C VAL A 199 11.96 6.69 -1.58
N GLN A 200 11.27 7.61 -2.25
CA GLN A 200 9.80 7.64 -2.36
C GLN A 200 9.24 6.41 -3.11
N VAL A 201 10.01 5.83 -4.04
CA VAL A 201 9.67 4.55 -4.69
C VAL A 201 9.82 3.37 -3.73
N CYS A 202 10.81 3.41 -2.84
CA CYS A 202 11.16 2.33 -1.92
C CYS A 202 10.29 2.31 -0.64
N LEU A 203 9.99 3.48 -0.09
CA LEU A 203 9.39 3.65 1.24
C LEU A 203 8.01 4.34 1.15
N PRO A 204 7.01 3.85 1.91
CA PRO A 204 5.72 4.52 2.06
C PRO A 204 5.85 5.81 2.88
N GLU A 205 4.83 6.66 2.85
CA GLU A 205 4.73 7.91 3.66
C GLU A 205 5.90 8.89 3.51
N THR A 206 6.71 8.74 2.44
CA THR A 206 7.76 9.69 2.09
C THR A 206 7.09 10.98 1.61
N PRO A 207 7.43 12.15 2.19
CA PRO A 207 6.82 13.42 1.77
C PRO A 207 7.13 13.71 0.30
N ASP A 208 6.20 14.37 -0.41
CA ASP A 208 6.39 14.70 -1.84
C ASP A 208 7.53 15.70 -2.09
N LYS A 209 7.83 16.53 -1.08
CA LYS A 209 8.94 17.47 -1.11
C LYS A 209 9.98 17.04 -0.08
N PRO A 210 11.28 17.06 -0.42
CA PRO A 210 12.32 16.69 0.51
C PRO A 210 12.34 17.68 1.68
N PRO A 211 12.24 17.21 2.94
CA PRO A 211 12.43 18.07 4.10
C PRO A 211 13.93 18.33 4.24
N ILE A 212 14.39 19.43 3.65
CA ILE A 212 15.80 19.85 3.71
C ILE A 212 16.08 20.32 5.14
N VAL A 213 17.09 19.71 5.74
CA VAL A 213 17.68 20.13 7.00
C VAL A 213 18.97 20.86 6.65
N THR A 214 19.05 22.13 7.04
CA THR A 214 20.28 22.92 7.07
C THR A 214 20.83 22.85 8.48
N GLU A 215 21.97 22.19 8.65
CA GLU A 215 22.72 22.23 9.91
C GLU A 215 23.45 23.57 10.00
N GLU A 216 22.86 24.53 10.71
CA GLU A 216 23.60 25.70 11.19
C GLU A 216 24.56 25.22 12.29
N THR A 217 25.83 25.03 11.93
CA THR A 217 26.85 24.71 12.93
C THR A 217 26.98 25.91 13.87
N THR A 218 26.40 25.84 15.07
CA THR A 218 26.72 26.76 16.17
C THR A 218 28.10 26.42 16.72
N GLY A 219 29.12 26.67 15.91
CA GLY A 219 30.54 26.56 16.25
C GLY A 219 31.09 27.93 16.63
N VAL A 220 31.59 28.01 17.86
CA VAL A 220 32.40 29.11 18.37
C VAL A 220 33.51 29.51 17.36
N GLN A 221 33.73 30.82 17.26
CA GLN A 221 34.74 31.52 16.46
C GLN A 221 35.98 30.71 16.02
N GLY A 222 36.26 30.74 14.72
CA GLY A 222 37.63 30.59 14.20
C GLY A 222 37.74 29.63 13.03
N THR A 223 37.69 30.20 11.83
CA THR A 223 38.25 29.64 10.57
C THR A 223 37.85 28.22 10.19
N MET A 224 36.82 28.08 9.37
CA MET A 224 36.79 27.22 8.17
C MET A 224 35.47 27.45 7.42
N GLU A 225 35.53 27.42 6.10
CA GLU A 225 34.41 27.70 5.19
C GLU A 225 33.17 26.89 5.57
N THR A 226 32.10 27.58 5.99
CA THR A 226 30.79 27.01 6.26
C THR A 226 30.16 26.60 4.93
N VAL A 227 30.35 25.35 4.53
CA VAL A 227 29.56 24.76 3.44
C VAL A 227 28.22 24.38 4.05
N ASP A 228 27.18 25.16 3.75
CA ASP A 228 25.80 24.80 4.05
C ASP A 228 25.45 23.51 3.30
N GLU A 229 25.68 22.36 3.93
CA GLU A 229 25.35 21.07 3.32
C GLU A 229 23.88 20.75 3.55
N GLU A 230 23.05 21.12 2.58
CA GLU A 230 21.66 20.69 2.49
C GLU A 230 21.59 19.14 2.45
N HIS A 231 20.97 18.56 3.48
CA HIS A 231 20.74 17.13 3.55
C HIS A 231 19.31 16.83 4.00
N VAL A 232 18.88 15.59 3.80
CA VAL A 232 17.57 15.11 4.21
C VAL A 232 17.77 13.92 5.12
N ARG A 233 17.08 13.92 6.25
CA ARG A 233 17.06 12.81 7.22
C ARG A 233 15.62 12.33 7.40
N LEU A 234 15.38 11.06 7.10
CA LEU A 234 14.11 10.38 7.31
C LEU A 234 14.32 9.13 8.16
N ILE A 235 13.42 8.88 9.09
CA ILE A 235 13.49 7.73 9.99
C ILE A 235 12.21 6.91 9.82
N TYR A 236 12.37 5.60 9.77
CA TYR A 236 11.30 4.65 9.61
C TYR A 236 11.44 3.53 10.63
N GLU A 237 10.32 2.91 10.96
CA GLU A 237 10.23 1.74 11.82
C GLU A 237 9.39 0.67 11.13
N SER A 238 9.88 -0.57 11.09
CA SER A 238 9.13 -1.71 10.59
C SER A 238 8.06 -2.09 11.61
N THR A 239 6.79 -2.09 11.19
CA THR A 239 5.68 -2.47 12.06
C THR A 239 5.71 -3.96 12.41
N PHE A 240 6.34 -4.79 11.56
CA PHE A 240 6.38 -6.24 11.73
C PHE A 240 7.46 -6.70 12.73
N ILE A 241 8.67 -6.14 12.64
CA ILE A 241 9.83 -6.58 13.46
C ILE A 241 10.18 -5.54 14.54
N GLY A 242 9.80 -4.28 14.36
CA GLY A 242 10.26 -3.16 15.19
C GLY A 242 11.70 -2.72 14.89
N SER A 243 12.24 -3.11 13.72
CA SER A 243 13.55 -2.66 13.24
C SER A 243 13.48 -1.21 12.77
N LYS A 244 14.55 -0.45 12.95
CA LYS A 244 14.64 0.96 12.54
C LYS A 244 15.45 1.11 11.26
N LEU A 245 15.05 2.07 10.42
CA LEU A 245 15.77 2.47 9.22
C LEU A 245 15.94 3.99 9.22
N GLU A 246 17.18 4.44 9.23
CA GLU A 246 17.57 5.83 9.03
C GLU A 246 18.05 6.02 7.59
N CYS A 247 17.46 6.97 6.90
CA CYS A 247 17.81 7.39 5.55
C CYS A 247 18.36 8.83 5.62
N CYS A 248 19.67 8.98 5.45
CA CYS A 248 20.35 10.28 5.40
C CYS A 248 20.95 10.47 4.01
N TYR A 249 20.50 11.47 3.26
CA TYR A 249 21.03 11.71 1.92
C TYR A 249 21.19 13.18 1.60
N LYS A 250 22.22 13.47 0.82
CA LYS A 250 22.58 14.78 0.28
C LYS A 250 22.93 14.63 -1.20
N LYS A 251 23.31 15.73 -1.84
CA LYS A 251 23.77 15.70 -3.24
C LYS A 251 24.95 14.73 -3.37
N GLN A 252 24.86 13.79 -4.31
CA GLN A 252 25.86 12.77 -4.64
C GLN A 252 26.23 11.74 -3.56
N GLN A 253 25.66 11.82 -2.35
CA GLN A 253 25.95 10.88 -1.27
C GLN A 253 24.68 10.52 -0.49
N ALA A 254 24.49 9.24 -0.22
CA ALA A 254 23.42 8.74 0.64
C ALA A 254 23.96 7.69 1.61
N THR A 255 23.44 7.66 2.82
CA THR A 255 23.76 6.70 3.87
C THR A 255 22.45 6.16 4.45
N PHE A 256 22.31 4.85 4.43
CA PHE A 256 21.19 4.11 4.99
C PHE A 256 21.68 3.28 6.16
N ARG A 257 21.01 3.35 7.31
CA ARG A 257 21.39 2.63 8.52
C ARG A 257 20.20 1.87 9.07
N SER A 258 20.38 0.59 9.36
CA SER A 258 19.32 -0.24 9.94
C SER A 258 19.89 -1.38 10.79
N ASP A 259 19.15 -1.76 11.83
CA ASP A 259 19.41 -2.95 12.63
C ASP A 259 18.99 -4.26 11.91
N ASN A 260 18.34 -4.16 10.74
CA ASN A 260 17.96 -5.29 9.92
C ASN A 260 18.74 -5.33 8.58
N ILE A 261 19.51 -6.40 8.38
CA ILE A 261 20.31 -6.60 7.16
C ILE A 261 19.43 -6.79 5.91
N SER A 262 18.26 -7.40 6.05
CA SER A 262 17.32 -7.61 4.95
C SER A 262 16.81 -6.28 4.41
N THR A 263 16.51 -5.32 5.30
CA THR A 263 16.10 -3.97 4.93
C THR A 263 17.19 -3.27 4.11
N ILE A 264 18.46 -3.36 4.54
CA ILE A 264 19.60 -2.80 3.78
C ILE A 264 19.76 -3.47 2.42
N ALA A 265 19.61 -4.80 2.34
CA ALA A 265 19.69 -5.53 1.07
C ALA A 265 18.58 -5.09 0.09
N ILE A 266 17.34 -4.96 0.57
CA ILE A 266 16.21 -4.49 -0.24
C ILE A 266 16.47 -3.06 -0.74
N VAL A 267 16.91 -2.15 0.14
CA VAL A 267 17.25 -0.77 -0.23
C VAL A 267 18.34 -0.75 -1.30
N LYS A 268 19.41 -1.52 -1.12
CA LYS A 268 20.50 -1.63 -2.09
C LYS A 268 19.96 -2.08 -3.45
N ASP A 269 19.17 -3.14 -3.51
CA ASP A 269 18.70 -3.72 -4.76
C ASP A 269 17.73 -2.79 -5.49
N VAL A 270 16.82 -2.13 -4.77
CA VAL A 270 15.89 -1.15 -5.35
C VAL A 270 16.63 0.08 -5.87
N LEU A 271 17.54 0.66 -5.08
CA LEU A 271 18.26 1.88 -5.47
C LEU A 271 19.23 1.62 -6.63
N THR A 272 19.91 0.47 -6.65
CA THR A 272 20.76 0.10 -7.79
C THR A 272 19.94 -0.13 -9.07
N LYS A 273 18.75 -0.72 -8.96
CA LYS A 273 17.82 -0.87 -10.09
C LYS A 273 17.36 0.49 -10.63
N GLU A 274 16.97 1.43 -9.76
CA GLU A 274 16.58 2.78 -10.16
C GLU A 274 17.73 3.60 -10.76
N ALA A 275 18.93 3.51 -10.20
CA ALA A 275 20.11 4.13 -10.77
C ALA A 275 20.46 3.58 -12.15
N THR A 276 20.33 2.25 -12.34
CA THR A 276 20.58 1.60 -13.64
C THR A 276 19.57 2.04 -14.69
N LYS A 277 18.28 2.18 -14.33
CA LYS A 277 17.25 2.73 -15.23
C LYS A 277 17.62 4.14 -15.75
N ARG A 278 18.27 4.94 -14.91
CA ARG A 278 18.73 6.30 -15.25
C ARG A 278 20.18 6.37 -15.76
N LYS A 279 20.85 5.22 -15.92
CA LYS A 279 22.26 5.12 -16.36
C LYS A 279 23.24 5.86 -15.44
N ILE A 280 22.94 5.91 -14.13
CA ILE A 280 23.81 6.50 -13.11
C ILE A 280 24.68 5.39 -12.50
N VAL A 281 26.00 5.58 -12.51
CA VAL A 281 26.95 4.68 -11.86
C VAL A 281 27.03 5.01 -10.37
N LEU A 282 26.84 3.99 -9.53
CA LEU A 282 26.94 4.09 -8.07
C LEU A 282 28.18 3.34 -7.56
N SER A 283 28.86 3.94 -6.60
CA SER A 283 29.82 3.29 -5.72
C SER A 283 29.11 2.91 -4.42
N LEU A 284 29.20 1.65 -4.03
CA LEU A 284 28.54 1.11 -2.83
C LEU A 284 29.59 0.70 -1.81
N ASP A 285 29.36 1.08 -0.55
CA ASP A 285 30.14 0.64 0.61
C ASP A 285 29.20 0.11 1.70
N ILE A 286 29.51 -1.07 2.24
CA ILE A 286 28.69 -1.75 3.26
C ILE A 286 29.57 -2.01 4.48
N GLY A 287 29.20 -1.40 5.62
CA GLY A 287 29.92 -1.54 6.88
C GLY A 287 28.97 -1.92 8.03
N ASN A 288 29.52 -2.47 9.11
CA ASN A 288 28.79 -2.72 10.36
C ASN A 288 29.32 -1.75 11.44
N LEU A 289 28.45 -0.93 12.02
CA LEU A 289 28.77 -0.11 13.19
C LEU A 289 28.38 -0.91 14.44
N SER A 290 29.26 -1.81 14.87
CA SER A 290 29.25 -2.29 16.24
C SER A 290 29.92 -1.24 17.13
N SER A 291 29.24 -0.79 18.18
CA SER A 291 29.79 0.11 19.20
C SER A 291 31.09 -0.45 19.80
N SER A 292 32.15 0.35 19.66
CA SER A 292 33.38 0.41 20.45
C SER A 292 34.31 -0.82 20.58
N THR A 293 35.49 -0.67 19.96
CA THR A 293 36.79 -0.79 20.63
C THR A 293 37.19 -2.15 21.26
N HIS A 294 37.42 -3.20 20.47
CA HIS A 294 38.58 -4.14 20.66
C HIS A 294 38.68 -5.31 19.66
N ALA A 295 38.18 -5.20 18.43
CA ALA A 295 38.37 -6.25 17.42
C ALA A 295 38.98 -5.68 16.13
N SER A 296 40.17 -5.09 16.25
CA SER A 296 41.10 -5.08 15.13
C SER A 296 41.59 -6.52 14.89
N GLN A 297 41.61 -6.91 13.61
CA GLN A 297 42.07 -8.18 13.04
C GLN A 297 41.02 -9.31 13.12
N TRP A 298 40.86 -10.04 12.01
CA TRP A 298 39.95 -11.18 11.76
C TRP A 298 38.58 -10.89 11.11
N PHE A 299 38.57 -10.30 9.90
CA PHE A 299 37.59 -10.65 8.85
C PHE A 299 38.27 -10.36 7.50
N ILE A 300 39.12 -11.27 7.01
CA ILE A 300 38.78 -12.28 5.99
C ILE A 300 37.92 -11.71 4.86
N SER A 301 38.60 -11.49 3.74
CA SER A 301 38.06 -11.39 2.39
C SER A 301 37.01 -12.49 2.14
N LEU A 302 35.73 -12.13 2.16
CA LEU A 302 34.68 -12.93 1.54
C LEU A 302 34.32 -12.30 0.20
N HIS A 303 35.05 -12.73 -0.83
CA HIS A 303 34.58 -12.69 -2.21
C HIS A 303 33.34 -13.58 -2.33
N VAL A 304 32.15 -13.00 -2.15
CA VAL A 304 30.91 -13.70 -2.48
C VAL A 304 30.66 -13.53 -3.99
N ASN A 305 31.18 -14.48 -4.75
CA ASN A 305 30.75 -14.76 -6.12
C ASN A 305 29.34 -15.39 -6.07
N PHE A 306 28.28 -14.58 -6.21
CA PHE A 306 26.96 -15.11 -6.58
C PHE A 306 26.93 -15.30 -8.10
N LYS A 307 27.42 -16.45 -8.56
CA LYS A 307 27.22 -16.94 -9.92
C LYS A 307 25.90 -17.72 -9.92
N LEU A 308 24.78 -17.02 -10.15
CA LEU A 308 23.50 -17.68 -10.42
C LEU A 308 23.62 -18.39 -11.76
N HIS A 309 23.74 -19.71 -11.70
CA HIS A 309 23.55 -20.61 -12.84
C HIS A 309 22.07 -20.55 -13.24
N PHE A 310 21.78 -19.89 -14.36
CA PHE A 310 20.60 -20.21 -15.14
C PHE A 310 20.79 -21.63 -15.68
N VAL A 311 20.01 -22.58 -15.19
CA VAL A 311 19.77 -23.85 -15.88
C VAL A 311 18.33 -23.78 -16.37
N SER A 312 18.19 -23.71 -17.69
CA SER A 312 16.95 -23.98 -18.39
C SER A 312 16.49 -25.40 -18.11
N LEU A 313 15.22 -25.54 -17.71
CA LEU A 313 14.27 -26.57 -18.13
C LEU A 313 12.86 -26.12 -17.75
#